data_AF-A0A560WBU3-F1
#
_entry.id   AF-A0A560WBU3-F1
#
_cell.length_a   1.000
_cell.length_b   1.000
_cell.length_c   1.000
_cell.angle_alpha   90.00
_cell.angle_beta   90.00
_cell.angle_gamma   90.00
#
_symmetry.space_group_name_H-M   'P 1'
#
loop_
_entity.id
_entity.type
_entity.pdbx_description
1 polymer ?
#
loop_
_entity_poly.entity_id
_entity_poly.type
_entity_poly.pdbx_seq_one_letter_code
_entity_poly.pdbx_strand_id
1 'polypeptide(L)'
;MTLHSYWSSNCQTCALHDQCTTGKERRVKRWEHEAVVEAMERRLDRAPDAMRIRRQTVEHPFGTLKAWMGSTHFQTKTLKNVRTEASLHILAYNFKRLIAILGVQPLIAAIQR
;
A
#
# COMPACT_ATOMS: atom_id res chain seq x y z
N MET A 1 16.95 9.42 5.49
CA MET A 1 16.23 8.47 6.35
C MET A 1 17.06 8.29 7.62
N THR A 2 16.63 8.92 8.72
CA THR A 2 17.42 8.95 9.96
C THR A 2 17.05 7.75 10.84
N LEU A 3 18.03 6.93 11.22
CA LEU A 3 17.84 5.77 12.09
C LEU A 3 18.52 6.01 13.43
N HIS A 4 17.76 5.94 14.52
CA HIS A 4 18.31 5.99 15.87
C HIS A 4 18.62 4.57 16.33
N SER A 5 19.79 4.38 16.93
CA SER A 5 20.18 3.12 17.53
C SER A 5 20.14 3.26 19.05
N TYR A 6 19.37 2.41 19.70
CA TYR A 6 19.23 2.36 21.15
C TYR A 6 19.87 1.08 21.68
N TRP A 7 20.57 1.19 22.80
CA TRP A 7 21.12 0.08 23.55
C TRP A 7 21.27 0.48 25.02
N SER A 8 21.50 -0.51 25.88
CA SER A 8 21.76 -0.28 27.30
C SER A 8 22.94 -1.14 27.74
N SER A 9 23.85 -0.55 28.50
CA SER A 9 24.97 -1.27 29.13
C SER A 9 24.49 -2.32 30.15
N ASN A 10 23.29 -2.13 30.70
CA ASN A 10 22.68 -3.07 31.65
C ASN A 10 22.21 -4.36 30.96
N CYS A 11 22.29 -4.44 29.64
CA CYS A 11 21.90 -5.64 28.90
C CYS A 11 22.71 -6.87 29.36
N GLN A 12 24.00 -6.69 29.71
CA GLN A 12 24.88 -7.78 30.14
C GLN A 12 24.50 -8.41 31.48
N THR A 13 23.76 -7.68 32.33
CA THR A 13 23.29 -8.18 33.63
C THR A 13 21.78 -8.51 33.62
N CYS A 14 21.15 -8.45 32.44
CA CYS A 14 19.73 -8.73 32.29
C CYS A 14 19.48 -10.24 32.39
N ALA A 15 18.56 -10.65 33.26
CA ALA A 15 18.17 -12.06 33.44
C ALA A 15 17.60 -12.71 32.16
N LEU A 16 17.14 -11.91 31.19
CA LEU A 16 16.63 -12.37 29.91
C LEU A 16 17.66 -12.29 28.78
N HIS A 17 18.93 -11.96 29.07
CA HIS A 17 19.97 -11.73 28.06
C HIS A 17 20.10 -12.91 27.08
N ASP A 18 20.25 -14.12 27.60
CA ASP A 18 20.41 -15.35 26.81
C ASP A 18 19.22 -15.65 25.88
N GLN A 19 18.00 -15.23 26.25
CA GLN A 19 16.79 -15.38 25.42
C GLN A 19 16.61 -14.23 24.43
N CYS A 20 17.28 -13.10 24.66
CA CYS A 20 17.05 -11.84 23.96
C CYS A 20 18.11 -11.54 22.90
N THR A 21 19.38 -11.88 23.13
CA THR A 21 20.48 -11.66 22.19
C THR A 21 21.67 -12.57 22.47
N THR A 22 22.42 -12.94 21.44
CA THR A 22 23.70 -13.67 21.58
C THR A 22 24.92 -12.75 21.67
N GLY A 23 24.73 -11.43 21.54
CA GLY A 23 25.80 -10.43 21.61
C GLY A 23 25.93 -9.80 22.99
N LYS A 24 26.94 -8.93 23.20
CA LYS A 24 27.13 -8.21 24.47
C LYS A 24 25.91 -7.36 24.86
N GLU A 25 25.27 -6.73 23.88
CA GLU A 25 24.10 -5.87 24.08
C GLU A 25 23.14 -6.02 22.90
N ARG A 26 21.83 -5.98 23.17
CA ARG A 26 20.82 -5.85 22.12
C ARG A 26 20.78 -4.41 21.63
N ARG A 27 21.02 -4.21 20.33
CA ARG A 27 20.83 -2.91 19.67
C ARG A 27 19.50 -2.90 18.93
N VAL A 28 18.65 -1.94 19.24
CA VAL A 28 17.38 -1.72 18.56
C VAL A 28 17.52 -0.50 17.68
N LYS A 29 17.34 -0.67 16.37
CA LYS A 29 17.27 0.44 15.42
C LYS A 29 15.81 0.85 15.25
N ARG A 30 15.53 2.14 15.36
CA ARG A 30 14.20 2.70 15.15
C ARG A 30 14.28 3.89 14.20
N TRP A 31 13.39 3.93 13.22
CA TRP A 31 13.28 5.09 12.34
C TRP A 31 12.71 6.28 13.10
N GLU A 32 13.17 7.51 12.78
CA GLU A 32 12.69 8.74 13.42
C GLU A 32 11.14 8.90 13.36
N HIS A 33 10.49 8.25 12.38
CA HIS A 33 9.04 8.24 12.21
C HIS A 33 8.42 6.84 12.32
N GLU A 34 9.03 5.91 13.08
CA GLU A 34 8.51 4.55 13.30
C GLU A 34 7.03 4.54 13.72
N ALA A 35 6.61 5.55 14.48
CA ALA A 35 5.22 5.72 14.91
C ALA A 35 4.20 5.70 13.74
N VAL A 36 4.61 6.11 12.53
CA VAL A 36 3.78 6.06 11.31
C VAL A 36 3.55 4.60 10.88
N VAL A 37 4.59 3.77 10.94
CA VAL A 37 4.54 2.33 10.62
C VAL A 37 3.72 1.60 11.68
N GLU A 38 3.97 1.84 12.97
CA GLU A 38 3.20 1.27 14.08
C GLU A 38 1.71 1.67 14.03
N ALA A 39 1.40 2.91 13.59
CA ALA A 39 0.02 3.32 13.37
C ALA A 39 -0.64 2.64 12.16
N MET A 40 0.13 2.33 11.11
CA MET A 40 -0.35 1.49 10.00
C MET A 40 -0.61 0.05 10.47
N GLU A 41 0.34 -0.56 11.19
CA GLU A 41 0.24 -1.93 11.71
C GLU A 41 -0.99 -2.09 12.60
N ARG A 42 -1.20 -1.20 13.58
CA ARG A 42 -2.40 -1.21 14.42
C ARG A 42 -3.73 -1.09 13.64
N ARG A 43 -3.73 -0.43 12.49
CA ARG A 43 -4.92 -0.36 11.61
C ARG A 43 -5.15 -1.69 10.88
N LEU A 44 -4.07 -2.37 10.49
CA LEU A 44 -4.14 -3.68 9.85
C LEU A 44 -4.56 -4.77 10.84
N ASP A 45 -4.06 -4.73 12.08
CA ASP A 45 -4.45 -5.69 13.13
C ASP A 45 -5.96 -5.62 13.42
N ARG A 46 -6.54 -4.42 13.34
CA ARG A 46 -7.98 -4.18 13.49
C ARG A 46 -8.81 -4.58 12.26
N ALA A 47 -8.16 -4.86 11.14
CA ALA A 47 -8.80 -5.19 9.87
C ALA A 47 -8.10 -6.39 9.21
N PRO A 48 -8.20 -7.60 9.79
CA PRO A 48 -7.42 -8.78 9.37
C PRO A 48 -7.67 -9.17 7.90
N ASP A 49 -8.85 -8.87 7.37
CA ASP A 49 -9.22 -9.14 5.97
C ASP A 49 -8.72 -8.08 4.97
N ALA A 50 -8.17 -6.95 5.44
CA ALA A 50 -7.83 -5.81 4.58
C ALA A 50 -6.88 -6.20 3.43
N MET A 51 -5.87 -7.03 3.71
CA MET A 51 -4.92 -7.49 2.69
C MET A 51 -5.56 -8.46 1.69
N ARG A 52 -6.48 -9.32 2.15
CA ARG A 52 -7.23 -10.24 1.30
C ARG A 52 -8.15 -9.46 0.35
N ILE A 53 -8.87 -8.48 0.87
CA ILE A 53 -9.72 -7.58 0.08
C ILE A 53 -8.87 -6.82 -0.93
N ARG A 54 -7.75 -6.22 -0.49
CA ARG A 54 -6.82 -5.49 -1.37
C ARG A 54 -6.38 -6.32 -2.58
N ARG A 55 -5.98 -7.57 -2.34
CA ARG A 55 -5.60 -8.52 -3.40
C ARG A 55 -6.73 -8.78 -4.40
N GLN A 56 -7.96 -8.89 -3.92
CA GLN A 56 -9.12 -9.21 -4.76
C GLN A 56 -9.67 -7.99 -5.51
N THR A 57 -9.61 -6.80 -4.92
CA THR A 57 -10.34 -5.64 -5.43
C THR A 57 -9.47 -4.63 -6.15
N VAL A 58 -8.24 -4.37 -5.70
CA VAL A 58 -7.40 -3.30 -6.26
C VAL A 58 -6.13 -3.81 -6.93
N GLU A 59 -5.47 -4.85 -6.42
CA GLU A 59 -4.18 -5.27 -6.99
C GLU A 59 -4.30 -5.68 -8.47
N HIS A 60 -5.34 -6.44 -8.82
CA HIS A 60 -5.58 -6.83 -10.21
C HIS A 60 -5.88 -5.63 -11.13
N PRO A 61 -6.84 -4.73 -10.83
CA PRO A 61 -7.03 -3.50 -11.62
C PRO A 61 -5.77 -2.67 -11.79
N PHE A 62 -5.01 -2.45 -10.72
CA PHE A 62 -3.76 -1.69 -10.78
C PHE A 62 -2.71 -2.39 -11.66
N GLY A 63 -2.61 -3.72 -11.60
CA GLY A 63 -1.74 -4.49 -12.47
C GLY A 63 -2.12 -4.37 -13.94
N THR A 64 -3.42 -4.47 -14.26
CA THR A 64 -3.92 -4.30 -15.63
C THR A 64 -3.68 -2.88 -16.15
N LEU A 65 -3.98 -1.85 -15.35
CA LEU A 65 -3.77 -0.46 -15.73
C LEU A 65 -2.29 -0.19 -16.02
N LYS A 66 -1.39 -0.63 -15.15
CA LYS A 66 0.06 -0.50 -15.35
C LYS A 66 0.53 -1.21 -16.62
N ALA A 67 0.03 -2.42 -16.89
CA ALA A 67 0.37 -3.15 -18.11
C ALA A 67 -0.11 -2.42 -19.38
N TRP A 68 -1.30 -1.82 -19.35
CA TRP A 68 -1.84 -1.06 -20.49
C TRP A 68 -1.12 0.28 -20.71
N MET A 69 -0.69 0.94 -19.63
CA MET A 69 0.04 2.20 -19.69
C MET A 69 1.44 2.03 -20.31
N GLY A 70 2.01 0.83 -20.32
CA GLY A 70 3.34 0.57 -20.90
C GLY A 70 4.49 1.14 -20.06
N SER A 71 5.65 1.38 -20.69
CA SER A 71 6.89 1.79 -20.01
C SER A 71 6.89 3.26 -19.55
N THR A 72 6.11 4.13 -20.18
CA THR A 72 5.98 5.55 -19.83
C THR A 72 4.76 5.76 -18.95
N HIS A 73 4.99 5.92 -17.64
CA HIS A 73 3.94 5.82 -16.64
C HIS A 73 2.88 6.94 -16.71
N PHE A 74 3.24 8.12 -17.22
CA PHE A 74 2.32 9.24 -17.45
C PHE A 74 2.85 10.13 -18.57
N GLN A 75 1.96 10.63 -19.43
CA GLN A 75 2.26 11.58 -20.49
C GLN A 75 2.34 13.02 -19.97
N THR A 76 1.62 13.30 -18.88
CA THR A 76 1.56 14.63 -18.29
C THR A 76 2.63 14.87 -17.22
N LYS A 77 2.96 16.13 -16.99
CA LYS A 77 3.86 16.58 -15.91
C LYS A 77 3.08 17.35 -14.85
N THR A 78 3.63 17.40 -13.64
CA THR A 78 3.05 17.99 -12.41
C THR A 78 1.92 17.15 -11.79
N LEU A 79 1.83 17.19 -10.45
CA LEU A 79 0.88 16.35 -9.70
C LEU A 79 -0.58 16.59 -10.10
N LYS A 80 -0.95 17.82 -10.44
CA LYS A 80 -2.33 18.15 -10.85
C LYS A 80 -2.73 17.36 -12.10
N ASN A 81 -1.90 17.41 -13.13
CA ASN A 81 -2.22 16.77 -14.41
C ASN A 81 -2.08 15.25 -14.34
N VAL A 82 -1.05 14.75 -13.65
CA VAL A 82 -0.85 13.32 -13.43
C VAL A 82 -2.03 12.68 -12.69
N ARG A 83 -2.60 13.38 -11.70
CA ARG A 83 -3.82 12.92 -11.01
C ARG A 83 -5.02 12.83 -11.95
N THR A 84 -5.18 13.79 -12.85
CA THR A 84 -6.24 13.76 -13.88
C THR A 84 -6.05 12.58 -14.82
N GLU A 85 -4.82 12.37 -15.32
CA GLU A 85 -4.49 11.25 -16.21
C GLU A 85 -4.76 9.89 -15.55
N ALA A 86 -4.30 9.71 -14.30
CA ALA A 86 -4.59 8.51 -13.52
C ALA A 86 -6.11 8.28 -13.35
N SER A 87 -6.86 9.34 -13.08
CA SER A 87 -8.32 9.27 -12.91
C SER A 87 -9.03 8.84 -14.20
N LEU A 88 -8.58 9.33 -15.36
CA LEU A 88 -9.12 8.94 -16.67
C LEU A 88 -8.83 7.47 -16.98
N HIS A 89 -7.63 6.97 -16.68
CA HIS A 89 -7.30 5.55 -16.84
C HIS A 89 -8.19 4.66 -15.97
N ILE A 90 -8.37 5.01 -14.70
CA ILE A 90 -9.25 4.28 -13.78
C ILE A 90 -10.70 4.30 -14.28
N LEU A 91 -11.19 5.45 -14.74
CA LEU A 91 -12.54 5.60 -15.29
C LEU A 91 -12.74 4.70 -16.51
N ALA A 92 -11.80 4.71 -17.46
CA ALA A 92 -11.85 3.88 -18.65
C ALA A 92 -11.84 2.37 -18.32
N TYR A 93 -11.01 1.96 -17.35
CA TYR A 93 -11.00 0.58 -16.88
C TYR A 93 -12.34 0.18 -16.25
N ASN A 94 -12.92 1.04 -15.40
CA ASN A 94 -14.21 0.80 -14.77
C ASN A 94 -15.32 0.65 -15.81
N PHE A 95 -15.38 1.52 -16.83
CA PHE A 95 -16.34 1.37 -17.93
C PHE A 95 -16.14 0.06 -18.70
N LYS A 96 -14.90 -0.30 -19.02
CA LYS A 96 -14.60 -1.58 -19.69
C LYS A 96 -15.05 -2.78 -18.86
N ARG A 97 -14.88 -2.74 -17.54
CA ARG A 97 -15.37 -3.78 -16.61
C ARG A 97 -16.89 -3.81 -16.55
N LEU A 98 -17.55 -2.66 -16.44
CA LEU A 98 -19.01 -2.57 -16.42
C LEU A 98 -19.62 -3.11 -17.71
N ILE A 99 -19.06 -2.77 -18.86
CA ILE A 99 -19.49 -3.30 -20.16
C ILE A 99 -19.31 -4.83 -20.20
N ALA A 100 -18.21 -5.36 -19.67
CA ALA A 100 -17.97 -6.81 -19.63
C ALA A 100 -18.94 -7.56 -18.70
N ILE A 101 -19.40 -6.93 -17.61
CA ILE A 101 -20.29 -7.55 -16.61
C ILE A 101 -21.77 -7.39 -17.00
N LEU A 102 -22.17 -6.19 -17.42
CA LEU A 102 -23.57 -5.82 -17.64
C LEU A 102 -23.95 -5.80 -19.12
N GLY A 103 -22.99 -5.66 -20.04
CA GLY A 103 -23.25 -5.34 -21.43
C GLY A 103 -23.47 -3.85 -21.67
N VAL A 104 -23.43 -3.43 -22.94
CA VAL A 104 -23.51 -2.01 -23.34
C VAL A 104 -24.90 -1.41 -23.08
N GLN A 105 -25.96 -2.09 -23.52
CA GLN A 105 -27.33 -1.56 -23.43
C GLN A 105 -27.81 -1.39 -21.96
N PRO A 106 -27.64 -2.39 -21.07
CA PRO A 106 -28.04 -2.24 -19.67
C PRO A 106 -27.25 -1.16 -18.94
N LEU A 107 -25.97 -0.97 -19.29
CA LEU A 107 -25.15 0.09 -18.72
C LEU A 107 -25.64 1.49 -19.11
N ILE A 108 -25.95 1.72 -20.39
CA ILE A 108 -26.48 3.01 -20.85
C ILE A 108 -27.80 3.33 -20.13
N ALA A 109 -28.70 2.35 -20.04
CA ALA A 109 -29.97 2.52 -19.34
C ALA A 109 -29.80 2.83 -17.84
N ALA A 110 -28.75 2.31 -17.19
CA ALA A 110 -28.47 2.60 -15.79
C ALA A 110 -27.92 4.01 -15.55
N ILE A 111 -27.19 4.59 -16.52
CA ILE A 111 -26.58 5.93 -16.42
C ILE A 111 -27.58 7.03 -16.75
N GLN A 112 -28.56 6.77 -17.61
CA GLN A 112 -29.57 7.73 -18.06
C GLN A 112 -30.75 7.91 -17.08
N ARG A 113 -30.74 7.22 -15.93
CA ARG A 113 -31.73 7.40 -14.86
C ARG A 113 -31.30 8.51 -13.91
#